data_AF-A6TQT6-F1
#
_entry.id   AF-A6TQT6-F1
#
_cell.length_a   1.000
_cell.length_b   1.000
_cell.length_c   1.000
_cell.angle_alpha   90.00
_cell.angle_beta   90.00
_cell.angle_gamma   90.00
#
_symmetry.space_group_name_H-M   'P 1'
#
loop_
_entity.id
_entity.type
_entity.pdbx_description
1 polymer ?
#
loop_
_entity_poly.entity_id
_entity_poly.type
_entity_poly.pdbx_seq_one_letter_code
_entity_poly.pdbx_strand_id
1 'polypeptide(L)'
;MNVTVKMPVLAKDHSWVRHRLKLHEEHDELQQAIFGVKDNIGHVAAEALDTIQVCIGILDKVEEEVPGMVKKEIFNHNRKLLERGWKVKKVIQITED
;
A
#
# COMPACT_ATOMS: atom_id res chain seq x y z
N MET A 1 4.12 -25.55 -7.09
CA MET A 1 4.83 -24.44 -7.76
C MET A 1 4.78 -23.25 -6.84
N ASN A 2 5.92 -22.65 -6.49
CA ASN A 2 5.90 -21.36 -5.81
C ASN A 2 5.57 -20.30 -6.86
N VAL A 3 4.43 -19.64 -6.68
CA VAL A 3 4.02 -18.51 -7.53
C VAL A 3 4.59 -17.25 -6.90
N THR A 4 5.50 -16.58 -7.59
CA THR A 4 5.95 -15.24 -7.22
C THR A 4 5.00 -14.22 -7.84
N VAL A 5 4.35 -13.41 -7.00
CA VAL A 5 3.47 -12.32 -7.43
C VAL A 5 4.13 -10.99 -7.04
N LYS A 6 4.27 -10.07 -7.99
CA LYS A 6 4.86 -8.74 -7.78
C LYS A 6 3.77 -7.66 -7.95
N MET A 7 3.87 -6.56 -7.21
CA MET A 7 3.08 -5.34 -7.45
C MET A 7 3.95 -4.31 -8.16
N PRO A 8 3.50 -3.73 -9.28
CA PRO A 8 4.31 -2.79 -10.04
C PRO A 8 4.29 -1.38 -9.43
N VAL A 9 5.41 -0.67 -9.56
CA VAL A 9 5.40 0.80 -9.55
C VAL A 9 4.96 1.25 -10.94
N LEU A 10 3.91 2.06 -11.02
CA LEU A 10 3.35 2.49 -12.29
C LEU A 10 4.03 3.79 -12.73
N ALA A 11 4.52 3.85 -13.97
CA ALA A 11 5.02 5.08 -14.58
C ALA A 11 3.88 6.09 -14.84
N LYS A 12 3.39 6.73 -13.77
CA LYS A 12 2.32 7.72 -13.77
C LYS A 12 2.79 8.95 -12.99
N ASP A 13 2.93 10.09 -13.66
CA ASP A 13 3.24 11.36 -13.00
C ASP A 13 1.95 11.99 -12.45
N HIS A 14 1.43 11.41 -11.38
CA HIS A 14 0.29 11.99 -10.67
C HIS A 14 0.74 13.16 -9.79
N SER A 15 0.01 14.27 -9.85
CA SER A 15 0.16 15.34 -8.86
C SER A 15 -0.33 14.89 -7.47
N TRP A 16 0.11 15.57 -6.42
CA TRP A 16 -0.40 15.36 -5.05
C TRP A 16 -1.93 15.44 -4.95
N VAL A 17 -2.55 16.33 -5.73
CA VAL A 17 -4.02 16.45 -5.80
C VAL A 17 -4.64 15.17 -6.38
N ARG A 18 -4.06 14.62 -7.44
CA ARG A 18 -4.54 13.38 -8.06
C ARG A 18 -4.36 12.19 -7.13
N HIS A 19 -3.22 12.09 -6.44
CA HIS A 19 -3.00 11.06 -5.41
C HIS A 19 -4.03 11.13 -4.28
N ARG A 20 -4.34 12.33 -3.79
CA ARG A 20 -5.38 12.52 -2.75
C ARG A 20 -6.75 12.06 -3.22
N LEU A 21 -7.16 12.46 -4.43
CA LEU A 21 -8.45 12.07 -5.00
C LEU A 21 -8.54 10.55 -5.16
N LYS A 22 -7.50 9.92 -5.70
CA LYS A 22 -7.46 8.47 -5.85
C LYS A 22 -7.47 7.75 -4.51
N LEU A 23 -6.68 8.20 -3.54
CA LEU A 23 -6.69 7.60 -2.21
C LEU A 23 -8.07 7.65 -1.55
N HIS A 24 -8.83 8.73 -1.76
CA HIS A 24 -10.19 8.83 -1.25
C HIS A 24 -11.14 7.85 -1.93
N GLU A 25 -11.06 7.71 -3.26
CA GLU A 25 -11.83 6.75 -4.04
C GLU A 25 -11.59 5.31 -3.58
N GLU A 26 -10.33 4.85 -3.58
CA GLU A 26 -10.00 3.46 -3.22
C GLU A 26 -10.31 3.17 -1.73
N HIS A 27 -10.20 4.18 -0.86
CA HIS A 27 -10.59 4.04 0.55
C HIS A 27 -12.10 3.79 0.70
N ASP A 28 -12.92 4.55 -0.01
CA ASP A 28 -14.37 4.42 0.05
C ASP A 28 -14.84 3.08 -0.56
N GLU A 29 -14.19 2.61 -1.63
CA GLU A 29 -14.42 1.29 -2.23
C GLU A 29 -14.04 0.16 -1.27
N LEU A 30 -12.86 0.23 -0.63
CA LEU A 30 -12.44 -0.74 0.36
C LEU A 30 -13.38 -0.78 1.57
N GLN A 31 -13.85 0.38 2.06
CA GLN A 31 -14.83 0.42 3.14
C GLN A 31 -16.12 -0.28 2.74
N GLN A 32 -16.66 0.02 1.56
CA GLN A 32 -17.87 -0.63 1.03
C GLN A 32 -17.69 -2.14 0.89
N ALA A 33 -16.55 -2.60 0.36
CA ALA A 33 -16.24 -4.01 0.24
C ALA A 33 -16.18 -4.72 1.60
N ILE A 34 -15.60 -4.08 2.63
CA ILE A 34 -15.56 -4.63 4.00
C ILE A 34 -16.97 -4.69 4.61
N PHE A 35 -17.82 -3.67 4.41
CA PHE A 35 -19.20 -3.70 4.88
C PHE A 35 -20.02 -4.81 4.21
N GLY A 36 -19.78 -5.05 2.91
CA GLY A 36 -20.39 -6.13 2.12
C GLY A 36 -19.66 -7.48 2.18
N VAL A 37 -18.70 -7.67 3.11
CA VAL A 37 -17.74 -8.80 3.09
C VAL A 37 -18.38 -10.19 3.04
N LYS A 38 -19.61 -10.34 3.56
CA LYS A 38 -20.34 -11.62 3.57
C LYS A 38 -20.61 -12.14 2.15
N ASP A 39 -20.64 -11.25 1.17
CA ASP A 39 -21.06 -11.57 -0.20
C ASP A 39 -19.87 -11.85 -1.12
N ASN A 40 -18.69 -11.28 -0.85
CA ASN A 40 -17.49 -11.48 -1.68
C ASN A 40 -16.17 -11.11 -0.99
N ILE A 41 -15.51 -12.09 -0.36
CA ILE A 41 -14.18 -11.89 0.25
C ILE A 41 -13.08 -11.55 -0.78
N GLY A 42 -13.23 -12.00 -2.04
CA GLY A 42 -12.29 -11.71 -3.12
C GLY A 42 -12.29 -10.23 -3.50
N HIS A 43 -13.46 -9.58 -3.43
CA HIS A 43 -13.59 -8.14 -3.67
C HIS A 43 -12.86 -7.33 -2.60
N VAL A 44 -12.95 -7.71 -1.32
CA VAL A 44 -12.16 -7.06 -0.25
C VAL A 44 -10.66 -7.13 -0.53
N ALA A 45 -10.17 -8.28 -1.03
CA ALA A 45 -8.77 -8.41 -1.39
C ALA A 45 -8.39 -7.53 -2.59
N ALA A 46 -9.26 -7.39 -3.59
CA ALA A 46 -9.05 -6.51 -4.72
C ALA A 46 -8.93 -5.04 -4.28
N GLU A 47 -9.94 -4.52 -3.56
CA GLU A 47 -9.93 -3.11 -3.13
C GLU A 47 -8.78 -2.80 -2.15
N ALA A 48 -8.35 -3.79 -1.36
CA ALA A 48 -7.17 -3.64 -0.51
C ALA A 48 -5.89 -3.53 -1.33
N LEU A 49 -5.76 -4.30 -2.42
CA LEU A 49 -4.62 -4.20 -3.34
C LEU A 49 -4.64 -2.89 -4.11
N ASP A 50 -5.80 -2.38 -4.52
CA ASP A 50 -5.91 -1.09 -5.21
C ASP A 50 -5.54 0.08 -4.29
N THR A 51 -5.98 0.03 -3.02
CA THR A 51 -5.51 0.98 -1.99
C THR A 51 -3.99 0.91 -1.81
N ILE A 52 -3.41 -0.30 -1.73
CA ILE A 52 -1.95 -0.47 -1.64
C ILE A 52 -1.26 0.09 -2.89
N GLN A 53 -1.82 -0.11 -4.08
CA GLN A 53 -1.26 0.38 -5.34
C GLN A 53 -1.20 1.92 -5.38
N VAL A 54 -2.21 2.60 -4.83
CA VAL A 54 -2.18 4.06 -4.67
C VAL A 54 -1.13 4.48 -3.64
N CYS A 55 -1.02 3.77 -2.52
CA CYS A 55 0.04 4.03 -1.53
C CYS A 55 1.45 3.84 -2.12
N ILE A 56 1.67 2.82 -2.94
CA ILE A 56 2.95 2.61 -3.66
C ILE A 56 3.26 3.82 -4.53
N GLY A 57 2.30 4.30 -5.32
CA GLY A 57 2.52 5.50 -6.15
C GLY A 57 2.81 6.76 -5.33
N ILE A 58 2.21 6.90 -4.15
CA ILE A 58 2.52 8.00 -3.22
C ILE A 58 3.96 7.89 -2.70
N LEU A 59 4.40 6.69 -2.30
CA LEU A 59 5.76 6.46 -1.81
C LEU A 59 6.78 6.71 -2.92
N ASP A 60 6.51 6.26 -4.13
CA ASP A 60 7.35 6.53 -5.31
C ASP A 60 7.49 8.05 -5.51
N LYS A 61 6.39 8.82 -5.46
CA LYS A 61 6.44 10.28 -5.56
C LYS A 61 7.26 10.94 -4.44
N VAL A 62 7.17 10.43 -3.21
CA VAL A 62 8.01 10.90 -2.09
C VAL A 62 9.48 10.63 -2.36
N GLU A 63 9.82 9.46 -2.89
CA GLU A 63 11.21 9.09 -3.19
C GLU A 63 11.78 9.91 -4.36
N GLU A 64 10.96 10.21 -5.39
CA GLU A 64 11.32 11.14 -6.47
C GLU A 64 11.66 12.54 -5.94
N GLU A 65 10.83 13.07 -5.03
CA GLU A 65 11.02 14.42 -4.48
C GLU A 65 12.15 14.48 -3.43
N VAL A 66 12.32 13.43 -2.63
CA VAL A 66 13.34 13.34 -1.57
C VAL A 66 13.95 11.93 -1.51
N PRO A 67 15.02 11.67 -2.29
CA PRO A 67 15.66 10.35 -2.32
C PRO A 67 16.13 9.88 -0.94
N GLY A 68 15.89 8.61 -0.64
CA GLY A 68 16.18 7.94 0.63
C GLY A 68 15.11 8.13 1.72
N MET A 69 14.09 8.95 1.50
CA MET A 69 13.06 9.24 2.50
C MET A 69 12.19 8.02 2.79
N VAL A 70 11.79 7.26 1.76
CA VAL A 70 10.89 6.10 1.94
C VAL A 70 11.55 5.05 2.84
N LYS A 71 12.82 4.72 2.58
CA LYS A 71 13.57 3.74 3.39
C LYS A 71 13.66 4.17 4.85
N LYS A 72 13.91 5.46 5.11
CA LYS A 72 13.97 6.02 6.47
C LYS A 72 12.62 5.91 7.18
N GLU A 73 11.52 6.26 6.51
CA GLU A 73 10.20 6.22 7.12
C GLU A 73 9.66 4.81 7.33
N ILE A 74 10.00 3.84 6.46
CA ILE A 74 9.72 2.41 6.71
C ILE A 74 10.42 1.94 7.99
N PHE A 75 11.70 2.29 8.18
CA PHE A 75 12.42 1.94 9.41
C PHE A 75 11.74 2.54 10.65
N ASN A 76 11.40 3.83 10.59
CA ASN A 76 10.70 4.52 11.68
C ASN A 76 9.33 3.91 11.98
N HIS A 77 8.58 3.55 10.94
CA HIS A 77 7.27 2.92 11.05
C HIS A 77 7.37 1.55 11.75
N ASN A 78 8.27 0.68 11.29
CA ASN A 78 8.44 -0.65 11.86
C ASN A 78 8.87 -0.59 13.34
N ARG A 79 9.79 0.33 13.69
CA ARG A 79 10.17 0.57 15.09
C ARG A 79 8.97 0.98 15.94
N LYS A 80 8.14 1.91 15.46
CA LYS A 80 6.93 2.37 16.17
C LYS A 80 5.93 1.23 16.42
N LEU A 81 5.77 0.29 15.48
CA LEU A 81 4.89 -0.87 15.67
C LEU A 81 5.37 -1.73 16.84
N LEU A 82 6.67 -2.02 16.90
CA LEU A 82 7.28 -2.80 17.98
C LEU A 82 7.15 -2.09 19.34
N GLU A 83 7.42 -0.79 19.38
CA GLU A 83 7.27 0.05 20.59
C GLU A 83 5.82 0.06 21.11
N ARG A 84 4.83 -0.04 20.22
CA ARG A 84 3.40 -0.13 20.54
C ARG A 84 2.95 -1.54 20.92
N GLY A 85 3.87 -2.49 21.06
CA GLY A 85 3.59 -3.85 21.49
C GLY A 85 2.99 -4.76 20.40
N TRP A 86 3.01 -4.33 19.14
CA TRP A 86 2.53 -5.18 18.04
C TRP A 86 3.47 -6.38 17.85
N LYS A 87 2.90 -7.58 17.84
CA LYS A 87 3.63 -8.82 17.57
C LYS A 87 3.58 -9.12 16.07
N VAL A 88 4.74 -9.13 15.42
CA VAL A 88 4.86 -9.45 13.99
C VAL A 88 4.58 -10.94 13.80
N LYS A 89 3.46 -11.26 13.12
CA LYS A 89 3.10 -12.65 12.77
C LYS A 89 3.88 -13.17 11.54
N LYS A 90 4.10 -12.29 10.56
CA LYS A 90 4.77 -12.57 9.28
C LYS A 90 5.25 -11.26 8.66
N VAL A 91 6.25 -11.33 7.78
CA VAL A 91 6.72 -10.20 6.96
C VAL A 91 6.42 -10.51 5.51
N ILE A 92 5.94 -9.53 4.76
CA ILE A 92 5.82 -9.61 3.31
C ILE A 92 7.10 -9.00 2.74
N GLN A 93 7.88 -9.81 2.05
CA GLN A 93 9.05 -9.34 1.31
C GLN A 93 8.68 -9.23 -0.16
N ILE A 94 8.78 -8.02 -0.70
CA ILE A 94 8.66 -7.75 -2.14
C ILE A 94 10.08 -7.57 -2.66
N THR A 95 10.45 -8.33 -3.69
CA THR A 95 11.77 -8.28 -4.32
C THR A 95 11.66 -7.75 -5.75
N GLU A 96 12.47 -6.75 -6.06
CA GLU A 96 12.60 -6.11 -7.39
C GLU A 96 13.98 -6.43 -7.99
N ASP A 97 14.04 -6.42 -9.33
CA ASP A 97 15.28 -6.49 -10.13
C ASP A 97 15.42 -5.18 -10.90
#